data_AF-A0A953YZT5-F1
#
_entry.id   AF-A0A953YZT5-F1
#
_cell.length_a   1.000
_cell.length_b   1.000
_cell.length_c   1.000
_cell.angle_alpha   90.00
_cell.angle_beta   90.00
_cell.angle_gamma   90.00
#
_symmetry.space_group_name_H-M   'P 1'
#
loop_
_entity.id
_entity.type
_entity.pdbx_description
1 polymer ?
#
loop_
_entity_poly.entity_id
_entity_poly.type
_entity_poly.pdbx_seq_one_letter_code
_entity_poly.pdbx_strand_id
1 'polypeptide(L)'
;MSRTLELEILPQPDDQTCGVTCLHAVYGYYGLNIPLRQLIDEVEHLETGGTLGVLLGYDALRRGFDATIYTYNLQIFDPTWFNQPGVNIQEKLLRQATFKDDPRLTIATRAYVEFLDLGGRIKHEELNANLIRRFLKKGKPILTGLS
;
A
#
# COMPACT_ATOMS: atom_id res chain seq x y z
N MET A 1 17.00 -7.70 -21.01
CA MET A 1 18.09 -7.09 -20.23
C MET A 1 17.75 -7.20 -18.75
N SER A 2 18.73 -7.61 -17.93
CA SER A 2 18.64 -7.50 -16.47
C SER A 2 18.70 -6.03 -16.09
N ARG A 3 17.86 -5.58 -15.16
CA ARG A 3 17.86 -4.20 -14.65
C ARG A 3 18.02 -4.27 -13.15
N THR A 4 19.08 -3.65 -12.63
CA THR A 4 19.31 -3.50 -11.20
C THR A 4 18.73 -2.16 -10.76
N LEU A 5 18.02 -2.14 -9.63
CA LEU A 5 17.55 -0.92 -9.00
C LEU A 5 18.46 -0.62 -7.81
N GLU A 6 19.01 0.59 -7.78
CA GLU A 6 19.76 1.08 -6.62
C GLU A 6 18.76 1.74 -5.68
N LEU A 7 18.60 1.15 -4.49
CA LEU A 7 17.75 1.65 -3.41
C LEU A 7 18.61 1.80 -2.18
N GLU A 8 18.70 3.02 -1.66
CA GLU A 8 19.31 3.28 -0.37
C GLU A 8 18.25 3.13 0.72
N ILE A 9 18.35 2.07 1.52
CA ILE A 9 17.42 1.77 2.60
C ILE A 9 18.13 2.02 3.92
N LEU A 10 17.58 2.93 4.72
CA LEU A 10 18.09 3.22 6.05
C LEU A 10 17.71 2.12 7.05
N PRO A 11 18.43 1.97 8.17
CA PRO A 11 17.99 1.13 9.28
C PRO A 11 16.63 1.62 9.81
N GLN A 12 15.68 0.71 10.00
CA GLN A 12 14.41 1.04 10.67
C GLN A 12 14.66 1.32 12.16
N PRO A 13 14.11 2.41 12.73
CA PRO A 13 14.34 2.75 14.14
C PRO A 13 13.78 1.75 15.18
N ASP A 14 12.69 1.05 14.84
CA ASP A 14 11.99 0.12 15.74
C ASP A 14 11.33 -1.01 14.94
N ASP A 15 10.59 -1.90 15.60
CA ASP A 15 9.91 -3.05 14.99
C ASP A 15 8.61 -2.72 14.24
N GLN A 16 8.16 -1.46 14.25
CA GLN A 16 6.89 -1.02 13.65
C GLN A 16 7.08 -0.10 12.43
N THR A 17 8.29 0.43 12.24
CA THR A 17 8.66 1.42 11.20
C THR A 17 9.16 0.81 9.89
N CYS A 18 9.09 -0.52 9.72
CA CYS A 18 9.57 -1.22 8.52
C CYS A 18 8.92 -0.70 7.23
N GLY A 19 7.58 -0.57 7.22
CA GLY A 19 6.83 -0.11 6.04
C GLY A 19 7.19 1.31 5.63
N VAL A 20 7.30 2.21 6.61
CA VAL A 20 7.66 3.62 6.39
C VAL A 20 9.11 3.76 5.94
N THR A 21 10.02 2.98 6.51
CA THR A 21 11.44 2.98 6.10
C THR A 21 11.60 2.49 4.66
N CYS A 22 10.84 1.48 4.24
CA CYS A 22 10.81 1.04 2.85
C CYS A 22 10.19 2.12 1.93
N LEU A 23 9.11 2.78 2.35
CA LEU A 23 8.49 3.88 1.59
C LEU A 23 9.47 5.05 1.39
N HIS A 24 10.23 5.41 2.43
CA HIS A 24 11.29 6.41 2.35
C HIS A 24 12.32 6.08 1.27
N ALA A 25 12.79 4.82 1.20
CA ALA A 25 13.72 4.41 0.14
C ALA A 25 13.11 4.51 -1.26
N VAL A 26 11.80 4.21 -1.41
CA VAL A 26 11.07 4.40 -2.67
C VAL A 26 10.99 5.88 -3.05
N TYR A 27 10.75 6.78 -2.09
CA TYR A 27 10.78 8.22 -2.34
C TYR A 27 12.17 8.69 -2.78
N GLY A 28 13.23 8.26 -2.10
CA GLY A 28 14.61 8.55 -2.48
C GLY A 28 14.91 8.10 -3.91
N TYR A 29 14.45 6.90 -4.31
CA TYR A 29 14.61 6.41 -5.69
C TYR A 29 14.00 7.35 -6.75
N TYR A 30 12.87 7.99 -6.42
CA TYR A 30 12.21 8.96 -7.30
C TYR A 30 12.67 10.40 -7.08
N GLY A 31 13.72 10.63 -6.27
CA GLY A 31 14.31 11.95 -6.02
C GLY A 31 13.57 12.79 -4.99
N LEU A 32 12.62 12.21 -4.25
CA LEU A 32 11.95 12.87 -3.13
C LEU A 32 12.73 12.62 -1.84
N ASN A 33 13.46 13.63 -1.39
CA ASN A 33 14.29 13.58 -0.19
C ASN A 33 13.52 14.16 1.01
N ILE A 34 13.04 13.30 1.90
CA ILE A 34 12.35 13.67 3.15
C ILE A 34 13.08 12.98 4.30
N PRO A 35 13.35 13.64 5.44
CA PRO A 35 13.92 12.95 6.59
C PRO A 35 13.07 11.76 7.04
N LEU A 36 13.68 10.59 7.25
CA LEU A 36 12.98 9.38 7.71
C LEU A 36 12.14 9.64 8.97
N ARG A 37 12.66 10.42 9.92
CA ARG A 37 11.92 10.75 11.15
C ARG A 37 10.64 11.53 10.86
N GLN A 38 10.69 12.50 9.95
CA GLN A 38 9.51 13.24 9.54
C GLN A 38 8.47 12.31 8.90
N LEU A 39 8.90 11.37 8.05
CA LEU A 39 7.98 10.44 7.41
C LEU A 39 7.32 9.48 8.43
N ILE A 40 8.06 9.03 9.44
CA ILE A 40 7.53 8.23 10.56
C ILE A 40 6.47 9.01 11.34
N ASP A 41 6.71 10.28 11.61
CA ASP A 41 5.76 11.11 12.37
C ASP A 41 4.52 11.50 11.52
N GLU A 42 4.62 11.50 10.18
CA GLU A 42 3.55 11.89 9.25
C GLU A 42 2.64 10.73 8.79
N VAL A 43 3.19 9.51 8.67
CA VAL A 43 2.42 8.35 8.20
C VAL A 43 1.67 7.72 9.37
N GLU A 44 0.36 7.54 9.22
CA GLU A 44 -0.48 6.93 10.26
C GLU A 44 -0.04 5.48 10.55
N HIS A 45 0.05 5.14 11.84
CA HIS A 45 0.37 3.82 12.34
C HIS A 45 -0.82 3.22 13.08
N LEU A 46 -0.92 1.88 13.10
CA LEU A 46 -1.94 1.21 13.91
C LEU A 46 -1.54 1.23 15.39
N GLU A 47 -2.50 1.46 16.29
CA GLU A 47 -2.26 1.35 17.75
C GLU A 47 -1.76 -0.04 18.15
N THR A 48 -2.16 -1.09 17.41
CA THR A 48 -1.68 -2.46 17.63
C THR A 48 -0.29 -2.74 17.05
N GLY A 49 0.38 -1.71 16.53
CA GLY A 49 1.69 -1.79 15.88
C GLY A 49 1.62 -2.05 14.38
N GLY A 50 2.64 -1.54 13.68
CA GLY A 50 2.82 -1.67 12.23
C GLY A 50 2.04 -0.66 11.40
N THR A 51 2.17 -0.78 10.07
CA THR A 51 1.55 0.12 9.10
C THR A 51 0.80 -0.68 8.06
N LEU A 52 -0.49 -0.38 7.84
CA LEU A 52 -1.21 -1.00 6.73
C LEU A 52 -0.61 -0.53 5.40
N GLY A 53 -0.39 -1.47 4.46
CA GLY A 53 0.17 -1.12 3.15
C GLY A 53 -0.63 -0.04 2.40
N VAL A 54 -1.94 0.05 2.64
CA VAL A 54 -2.78 1.11 2.08
C VAL A 54 -2.44 2.51 2.62
N LEU A 55 -2.02 2.64 3.89
CA LEU A 55 -1.61 3.93 4.46
C LEU A 55 -0.32 4.44 3.79
N LEU A 56 0.60 3.53 3.46
CA LEU A 56 1.79 3.87 2.66
C LEU A 56 1.42 4.37 1.26
N GLY A 57 0.47 3.68 0.60
CA GLY A 57 -0.04 4.08 -0.69
C GLY A 57 -0.79 5.41 -0.65
N TYR A 58 -1.53 5.66 0.43
CA TYR A 58 -2.27 6.90 0.66
C TYR A 58 -1.31 8.10 0.84
N ASP A 59 -0.26 7.95 1.65
CA ASP A 59 0.80 8.97 1.76
C ASP A 59 1.45 9.26 0.39
N ALA A 60 1.72 8.22 -0.42
CA ALA A 60 2.27 8.39 -1.76
C ALA A 60 1.34 9.23 -2.67
N LEU A 61 0.04 8.96 -2.64
CA LEU A 61 -0.95 9.76 -3.39
C LEU A 61 -0.95 11.22 -2.93
N ARG A 62 -0.92 11.47 -1.61
CA ARG A 62 -0.87 12.83 -1.05
C ARG A 62 0.36 13.62 -1.49
N ARG A 63 1.45 12.93 -1.81
CA ARG A 63 2.70 13.51 -2.32
C ARG A 63 2.77 13.59 -3.85
N GLY A 64 1.68 13.28 -4.55
CA GLY A 64 1.57 13.40 -6.00
C GLY A 64 2.10 12.20 -6.78
N PHE A 65 2.34 11.07 -6.12
CA PHE A 65 2.67 9.82 -6.82
C PHE A 65 1.41 9.12 -7.32
N ASP A 66 1.58 8.31 -8.35
CA ASP A 66 0.62 7.25 -8.68
C ASP A 66 0.85 6.04 -7.78
N ALA A 67 -0.20 5.59 -7.09
CA ALA A 67 -0.16 4.35 -6.31
C ALA A 67 -1.10 3.28 -6.88
N THR A 68 -0.66 2.02 -6.85
CA THR A 68 -1.50 0.87 -7.20
C THR A 68 -1.20 -0.28 -6.25
N ILE A 69 -2.24 -0.76 -5.57
CA ILE A 69 -2.16 -1.91 -4.68
C ILE A 69 -2.57 -3.15 -5.46
N TYR A 70 -1.68 -4.14 -5.47
CA TYR A 70 -1.98 -5.50 -5.92
C TYR A 70 -2.24 -6.34 -4.68
N THR A 71 -3.45 -6.87 -4.56
CA THR A 71 -3.89 -7.59 -3.38
C THR A 71 -4.42 -8.97 -3.73
N TYR A 72 -4.20 -9.89 -2.81
CA TYR A 72 -4.84 -11.20 -2.73
C TYR A 72 -5.28 -11.46 -1.28
N ASN A 73 -5.49 -10.38 -0.51
CA ASN A 73 -5.95 -10.46 0.88
C ASN A 73 -7.46 -10.70 0.92
N LEU A 74 -7.82 -11.97 1.13
CA LEU A 74 -9.19 -12.44 1.19
C LEU A 74 -9.95 -12.02 2.47
N GLN A 75 -9.26 -11.49 3.48
CA GLN A 75 -9.90 -10.99 4.71
C GLN A 75 -10.56 -9.63 4.46
N ILE A 76 -9.97 -8.81 3.58
CA ILE A 76 -10.45 -7.48 3.25
C ILE A 76 -11.30 -7.49 1.98
N PHE A 77 -10.87 -8.23 0.95
CA PHE A 77 -11.44 -8.18 -0.37
C PHE A 77 -12.03 -9.52 -0.79
N ASP A 78 -13.25 -9.48 -1.31
CA ASP A 78 -13.81 -10.59 -2.06
C ASP A 78 -13.31 -10.53 -3.52
N PRO A 79 -12.65 -11.59 -4.04
CA PRO A 79 -12.16 -11.63 -5.41
C PRO A 79 -13.24 -11.37 -6.46
N THR A 80 -14.51 -11.70 -6.18
CA THR A 80 -15.61 -11.49 -7.12
C THR A 80 -15.86 -10.01 -7.42
N TRP A 81 -15.43 -9.09 -6.55
CA TRP A 81 -15.54 -7.64 -6.78
C TRP A 81 -14.71 -7.16 -7.97
N PHE A 82 -13.69 -7.92 -8.38
CA PHE A 82 -12.79 -7.55 -9.47
C PHE A 82 -13.15 -8.20 -10.81
N ASN A 83 -14.07 -9.17 -10.80
CA ASN A 83 -14.44 -9.95 -12.00
C ASN A 83 -15.65 -9.37 -12.76
N GLN A 84 -16.32 -8.37 -12.20
CA GLN A 84 -17.54 -7.79 -12.77
C GLN A 84 -17.30 -6.32 -13.16
N PRO A 85 -17.62 -5.91 -14.40
CA PRO A 85 -17.58 -4.51 -14.80
C PRO A 85 -18.52 -3.65 -13.93
N GLY A 86 -18.10 -2.43 -13.60
CA GLY A 86 -18.94 -1.46 -12.88
C GLY A 86 -19.06 -1.67 -11.37
N VAL A 87 -18.35 -2.64 -10.78
CA VAL A 87 -18.32 -2.80 -9.32
C VAL A 87 -17.60 -1.61 -8.68
N ASN A 88 -18.29 -0.95 -7.74
CA ASN A 88 -17.70 0.06 -6.88
C ASN A 88 -17.08 -0.61 -5.64
N ILE A 89 -15.75 -0.76 -5.64
CA ILE A 89 -15.00 -1.38 -4.52
C ILE A 89 -15.17 -0.58 -3.23
N GLN A 90 -15.17 0.75 -3.31
CA GLN A 90 -15.34 1.64 -2.15
C GLN A 90 -16.69 1.38 -1.46
N GLU A 91 -17.76 1.27 -2.25
CA GLU A 91 -19.10 0.94 -1.74
C GLU A 91 -19.15 -0.45 -1.10
N LYS A 92 -18.48 -1.44 -1.70
CA LYS A 92 -18.40 -2.80 -1.14
C LYS A 92 -17.67 -2.81 0.21
N LEU A 93 -16.56 -2.08 0.34
CA LEU A 93 -15.82 -1.94 1.58
C LEU A 93 -16.67 -1.27 2.68
N LEU A 94 -17.34 -0.18 2.36
CA LEU A 94 -18.23 0.53 3.31
C LEU A 94 -19.37 -0.38 3.77
N ARG A 95 -20.06 -1.06 2.85
CA ARG A 95 -21.12 -2.02 3.19
C ARG A 95 -20.59 -3.18 4.02
N GLN A 96 -19.40 -3.68 3.73
CA GLN A 96 -18.80 -4.75 4.51
C GLN A 96 -18.59 -4.32 5.98
N ALA A 97 -18.09 -3.10 6.20
CA ALA A 97 -17.85 -2.57 7.54
C ALA A 97 -19.13 -2.35 8.36
N THR A 98 -20.31 -2.26 7.75
CA THR A 98 -21.57 -2.17 8.51
C THR A 98 -22.04 -3.51 9.10
N PHE A 99 -21.51 -4.63 8.60
CA PHE A 99 -21.92 -5.98 9.04
C PHE A 99 -20.85 -6.73 9.82
N LYS A 100 -19.58 -6.42 9.59
CA LYS A 100 -18.46 -7.07 10.27
C LYS A 100 -18.02 -6.22 11.48
N ASP A 101 -18.18 -6.77 12.68
CA ASP A 101 -17.70 -6.16 13.92
C ASP A 101 -16.20 -6.46 14.12
N ASP A 102 -15.35 -5.79 13.34
CA ASP A 102 -13.89 -5.88 13.44
C ASP A 102 -13.28 -4.47 13.40
N PRO A 103 -12.68 -3.99 14.51
CA PRO A 103 -12.02 -2.69 14.57
C PRO A 103 -10.90 -2.53 13.53
N ARG A 104 -10.11 -3.58 13.26
CA ARG A 104 -9.02 -3.55 12.28
C ARG A 104 -9.58 -3.40 10.87
N LEU A 105 -10.65 -4.12 10.57
CA LEU A 105 -11.34 -4.00 9.29
C LEU A 105 -11.92 -2.60 9.10
N THR A 106 -12.45 -1.98 10.16
CA THR A 106 -13.01 -0.62 10.10
C THR A 106 -11.92 0.41 9.76
N ILE A 107 -10.76 0.31 10.41
CA ILE A 107 -9.60 1.16 10.12
C ILE A 107 -9.11 0.93 8.68
N ALA A 108 -8.96 -0.33 8.27
CA ALA A 108 -8.55 -0.66 6.91
C ALA A 108 -9.55 -0.13 5.87
N THR A 109 -10.85 -0.27 6.13
CA THR A 109 -11.93 0.24 5.26
C THR A 109 -11.80 1.75 5.07
N ARG A 110 -11.63 2.51 6.16
CA ARG A 110 -11.42 3.97 6.08
C ARG A 110 -10.20 4.31 5.22
N ALA A 111 -9.07 3.66 5.47
CA ALA A 111 -7.84 3.91 4.73
C ALA A 111 -7.96 3.57 3.23
N TYR A 112 -8.64 2.48 2.87
CA TYR A 112 -8.90 2.15 1.47
C TYR A 112 -9.87 3.11 0.79
N VAL A 113 -10.88 3.60 1.50
CA VAL A 113 -11.80 4.62 0.99
C VAL A 113 -11.02 5.90 0.66
N GLU A 114 -10.23 6.42 1.59
CA GLU A 114 -9.40 7.61 1.38
C GLU A 114 -8.37 7.43 0.24
N PHE A 115 -7.76 6.24 0.16
CA PHE A 115 -6.85 5.89 -0.93
C PHE A 115 -7.56 5.91 -2.30
N LEU A 116 -8.77 5.36 -2.40
CA LEU A 116 -9.56 5.35 -3.64
C LEU A 116 -10.05 6.76 -4.01
N ASP A 117 -10.47 7.56 -3.03
CA ASP A 117 -10.90 8.95 -3.22
C ASP A 117 -9.78 9.83 -3.79
N LEU A 118 -8.52 9.56 -3.42
CA LEU A 118 -7.34 10.22 -3.98
C LEU A 118 -6.88 9.65 -5.34
N GLY A 119 -7.65 8.76 -5.97
CA GLY A 119 -7.33 8.18 -7.28
C GLY A 119 -6.42 6.95 -7.22
N GLY A 120 -6.20 6.39 -6.04
CA GLY A 120 -5.54 5.12 -5.85
C GLY A 120 -6.23 3.99 -6.59
N ARG A 121 -5.46 3.01 -7.05
CA ARG A 121 -5.98 1.86 -7.81
C ARG A 121 -5.75 0.57 -7.04
N ILE A 122 -6.76 -0.30 -7.03
CA ILE A 122 -6.67 -1.63 -6.42
C ILE A 122 -6.87 -2.67 -7.52
N LYS A 123 -6.01 -3.69 -7.53
CA LYS A 123 -6.09 -4.83 -8.45
C LYS A 123 -5.96 -6.13 -7.68
N HIS A 124 -6.73 -7.12 -8.10
CA HIS A 124 -6.61 -8.47 -7.55
C HIS A 124 -5.64 -9.30 -8.40
N GLU A 125 -4.49 -9.66 -7.84
CA GLU A 125 -3.47 -10.50 -8.48
C GLU A 125 -2.57 -11.10 -7.39
N GLU A 126 -2.30 -12.40 -7.46
CA GLU A 126 -1.43 -13.08 -6.49
C GLU A 126 0.03 -12.62 -6.59
N LEU A 127 0.72 -12.57 -5.45
CA LEU A 127 2.15 -12.31 -5.42
C LEU A 127 2.93 -13.50 -5.97
N ASN A 128 3.50 -13.32 -7.16
CA ASN A 128 4.35 -14.31 -7.80
C ASN A 128 5.57 -13.64 -8.47
N ALA A 129 6.53 -14.47 -8.89
CA ALA A 129 7.76 -13.99 -9.52
C ALA A 129 7.49 -13.17 -10.81
N ASN A 130 6.41 -13.47 -11.55
CA ASN A 130 6.07 -12.74 -12.77
C ASN A 130 5.57 -11.33 -12.46
N LEU A 131 4.73 -11.17 -11.44
CA LEU A 131 4.25 -9.88 -10.96
C LEU A 131 5.43 -8.97 -10.54
N ILE A 132 6.34 -9.51 -9.72
CA ILE A 132 7.55 -8.79 -9.28
C ILE A 132 8.40 -8.38 -10.49
N ARG A 133 8.75 -9.33 -11.36
CA ARG A 133 9.58 -9.07 -12.55
C ARG A 133 8.95 -8.06 -13.50
N ARG A 134 7.61 -8.03 -13.61
CA ARG A 134 6.87 -7.08 -14.47
C ARG A 134 7.15 -5.62 -14.10
N PHE A 135 7.32 -5.32 -12.82
CA PHE A 135 7.61 -3.98 -12.34
C PHE A 135 9.10 -3.66 -12.33
N LEU A 136 9.94 -4.59 -11.84
CA LEU A 136 11.39 -4.37 -11.79
C LEU A 136 12.00 -4.15 -13.19
N LYS A 137 11.54 -4.89 -14.21
CA LYS A 137 11.97 -4.67 -15.61
C LYS A 137 11.63 -3.27 -16.14
N LYS A 138 10.58 -2.64 -15.61
CA LYS A 138 10.18 -1.27 -15.96
C LYS A 138 10.91 -0.21 -15.13
N GLY A 139 11.81 -0.61 -14.24
CA GLY A 139 12.50 0.31 -13.35
C GLY A 139 11.60 0.87 -12.24
N LYS A 140 10.54 0.15 -11.86
CA LYS A 140 9.63 0.59 -10.80
C LYS A 140 9.95 -0.19 -9.52
N PRO A 141 10.45 0.44 -8.45
CA PRO A 141 10.54 -0.21 -7.16
C PRO A 141 9.14 -0.60 -6.67
N ILE A 142 9.08 -1.63 -5.83
CA ILE A 142 7.85 -2.16 -5.28
C ILE A 142 7.97 -2.27 -3.76
N LEU A 143 6.88 -1.96 -3.07
CA LEU A 143 6.70 -2.35 -1.68
C LEU A 143 5.86 -3.62 -1.66
N THR A 144 6.32 -4.63 -0.94
CA THR A 144 5.59 -5.88 -0.76
C THR A 144 5.64 -6.28 0.71
N GLY A 145 4.51 -6.74 1.22
CA GLY A 145 4.36 -7.22 2.58
C GLY A 145 3.45 -8.43 2.59
N LEU A 146 3.66 -9.31 3.56
CA LEU A 146 2.72 -10.38 3.88
C LEU A 146 1.89 -9.86 5.06
N SER A 147 0.57 -9.85 4.90
CA SER A 147 -0.40 -9.34 5.87
C SER A 147 -1.44 -10.40 6.17
#